data_AF-A0A2T4I0U9-F1
#
_entry.id   AF-A0A2T4I0U9-F1
#
_cell.length_a   1.000
_cell.length_b   1.000
_cell.length_c   1.000
_cell.angle_alpha   90.00
_cell.angle_beta   90.00
_cell.angle_gamma   90.00
#
_symmetry.space_group_name_H-M   'P 1'
#
loop_
_entity.id
_entity.type
_entity.pdbx_description
1 polymer ?
#
loop_
_entity_poly.entity_id
_entity_poly.type
_entity_poly.pdbx_seq_one_letter_code
_entity_poly.pdbx_strand_id
1 'polypeptide(L)'
;MRIFTIGYEGATQADFIAALRDAGVKRVIDVRAVPLSRKPGFSKTVLAAGLKEAGIDYVHLKPLGTPPAGREAARKGDRAGLESVYAGQLEQPDAIVAAARMIELAGEAPSALLCFERDPAACHRSLLLAAVAPDAEVVDLYA
;
A
#
# COMPACT_ATOMS: atom_id res chain seq x y z
N MET A 1 -10.85 13.56 2.78
CA MET A 1 -10.34 13.04 1.48
C MET A 1 -10.59 11.55 1.42
N ARG A 2 -10.67 10.93 0.24
CA ARG A 2 -10.89 9.48 0.10
C ARG A 2 -9.60 8.80 -0.34
N ILE A 3 -9.21 7.72 0.35
CA ILE A 3 -8.03 6.91 0.03
C ILE A 3 -8.48 5.46 -0.13
N PHE A 4 -8.12 4.84 -1.24
CA PHE A 4 -8.36 3.43 -1.45
C PHE A 4 -7.22 2.59 -0.86
N THR A 5 -7.48 1.35 -0.50
CA THR A 5 -6.43 0.38 -0.19
C THR A 5 -6.63 -0.89 -1.01
N ILE A 6 -5.55 -1.61 -1.32
CA ILE A 6 -5.65 -2.88 -2.04
C ILE A 6 -4.48 -3.81 -1.68
N GLY A 7 -4.80 -5.09 -1.56
CA GLY A 7 -3.84 -6.19 -1.39
C GLY A 7 -3.92 -7.17 -2.54
N TYR A 8 -2.80 -7.81 -2.90
CA TYR A 8 -2.75 -8.74 -4.04
C TYR A 8 -2.55 -10.21 -3.66
N GLU A 9 -2.51 -10.53 -2.37
CA GLU A 9 -2.62 -11.90 -1.90
C GLU A 9 -3.92 -12.54 -2.46
N GLY A 10 -3.83 -13.77 -2.96
CA GLY A 10 -4.95 -14.41 -3.68
C GLY A 10 -5.21 -13.91 -5.12
N ALA A 11 -5.13 -12.61 -5.41
CA ALA A 11 -5.45 -12.00 -6.72
C ALA A 11 -4.50 -12.24 -7.92
N THR A 12 -5.01 -12.37 -9.14
CA THR A 12 -4.17 -12.25 -10.35
C THR A 12 -3.89 -10.77 -10.68
N GLN A 13 -2.92 -10.49 -11.55
CA GLN A 13 -2.66 -9.09 -11.99
C GLN A 13 -3.87 -8.52 -12.76
N ALA A 14 -4.59 -9.35 -13.50
CA ALA A 14 -5.78 -8.93 -14.24
C ALA A 14 -6.90 -8.52 -13.28
N ASP A 15 -7.22 -9.35 -12.29
CA ASP A 15 -8.25 -9.05 -11.28
C ASP A 15 -7.89 -7.79 -10.48
N PHE A 16 -6.61 -7.64 -10.14
CA PHE A 16 -6.08 -6.47 -9.45
C PHE A 16 -6.29 -5.18 -10.26
N ILE A 17 -5.94 -5.19 -11.56
CA ILE A 17 -6.13 -4.03 -12.43
C ILE A 17 -7.63 -3.75 -12.64
N ALA A 18 -8.47 -4.78 -12.77
CA ALA A 18 -9.92 -4.63 -12.91
C ALA A 18 -10.53 -3.93 -11.68
N ALA A 19 -10.21 -4.41 -10.48
CA ALA A 19 -10.67 -3.81 -9.22
C ALA A 19 -10.29 -2.33 -9.10
N LEU A 20 -9.07 -1.96 -9.51
CA LEU A 20 -8.63 -0.56 -9.53
C LEU A 20 -9.42 0.30 -10.52
N ARG A 21 -9.67 -0.23 -11.73
CA ARG A 21 -10.41 0.48 -12.78
C ARG A 21 -11.87 0.69 -12.40
N ASP A 22 -12.51 -0.33 -11.85
CA ASP A 22 -13.91 -0.29 -11.41
C ASP A 22 -14.11 0.73 -10.28
N ALA A 23 -13.12 0.86 -9.39
CA ALA A 23 -13.10 1.88 -8.34
C ALA A 23 -12.70 3.29 -8.84
N GLY A 24 -12.30 3.42 -10.11
CA GLY A 24 -11.85 4.69 -10.68
C GLY A 24 -10.48 5.17 -10.19
N VAL A 25 -9.67 4.27 -9.63
CA VAL A 25 -8.31 4.58 -9.16
C VAL A 25 -7.44 5.01 -10.35
N LYS A 26 -6.72 6.12 -10.17
CA LYS A 26 -5.77 6.68 -11.14
C LYS A 26 -4.33 6.46 -10.74
N ARG A 27 -4.07 6.10 -9.47
CA ARG A 27 -2.72 5.93 -8.96
C ARG A 27 -2.55 4.76 -7.98
N VAL A 28 -1.58 3.93 -8.34
CA VAL A 28 -0.72 3.03 -7.57
C VAL A 28 0.17 3.68 -6.51
N ILE A 29 -0.11 3.71 -5.21
CA ILE A 29 0.92 4.07 -4.21
C ILE A 29 1.42 2.80 -3.52
N ASP A 30 2.56 2.29 -3.96
CA ASP A 30 3.23 1.14 -3.36
C ASP A 30 3.95 1.54 -2.08
N VAL A 31 3.52 0.98 -0.95
CA VAL A 31 4.10 1.19 0.38
C VAL A 31 4.87 -0.04 0.87
N ARG A 32 5.30 -0.93 -0.03
CA ARG A 32 6.12 -2.10 0.33
C ARG A 32 7.57 -1.68 0.55
N ALA A 33 8.16 -2.14 1.65
CA ALA A 33 9.60 -2.00 1.88
C ALA A 33 10.44 -2.74 0.82
N VAL A 34 9.92 -3.90 0.37
CA VAL A 34 10.53 -4.75 -0.66
C VAL A 34 9.48 -5.03 -1.74
N PRO A 35 9.48 -4.30 -2.86
CA PRO A 35 8.48 -4.47 -3.92
C PRO A 35 8.85 -5.61 -4.89
N LEU A 36 9.34 -6.72 -4.32
CA LEU A 36 9.62 -7.97 -5.02
C LEU A 36 8.52 -8.96 -4.65
N SER A 37 7.98 -9.67 -5.64
CA SER A 37 6.94 -10.66 -5.42
C SER A 37 7.20 -11.91 -6.24
N ARG A 38 6.99 -13.07 -5.61
CA ARG A 38 6.93 -14.36 -6.31
C ARG A 38 5.62 -14.53 -7.10
N LYS A 39 4.62 -13.69 -6.81
CA LYS A 39 3.36 -13.71 -7.53
C LYS A 39 3.55 -13.08 -8.93
N PRO A 40 3.18 -13.77 -10.01
CA PRO A 40 3.30 -13.23 -11.36
C PRO A 40 2.64 -11.85 -11.47
N GLY A 41 3.34 -10.90 -12.10
CA GLY A 41 2.83 -9.54 -12.32
C GLY A 41 3.07 -8.54 -11.17
N PHE A 42 3.44 -8.97 -9.97
CA PHE A 42 3.48 -8.08 -8.79
C PHE A 42 4.87 -7.59 -8.36
N SER A 43 5.93 -7.97 -9.08
CA SER A 43 7.25 -7.35 -8.90
C SER A 43 7.25 -5.95 -9.54
N LYS A 44 7.90 -4.98 -8.88
CA LYS A 44 7.85 -3.53 -9.19
C LYS A 44 7.77 -3.20 -10.69
N THR A 45 8.75 -3.66 -11.48
CA THR A 45 8.85 -3.30 -12.90
C THR A 45 7.67 -3.82 -13.71
N VAL A 46 7.27 -5.08 -13.48
CA VAL A 46 6.14 -5.72 -14.20
C VAL A 46 4.81 -5.10 -13.78
N LEU A 47 4.66 -4.82 -12.47
CA LEU A 47 3.46 -4.18 -11.94
C LEU A 47 3.29 -2.77 -12.50
N ALA A 48 4.36 -1.96 -12.48
CA ALA A 48 4.33 -0.60 -13.01
C ALA A 48 4.02 -0.58 -14.52
N ALA A 49 4.55 -1.54 -15.29
CA ALA A 49 4.23 -1.66 -16.71
C ALA A 49 2.75 -2.00 -16.95
N GLY A 50 2.22 -3.01 -16.26
CA GLY A 50 0.80 -3.39 -16.40
C GLY A 50 -0.16 -2.30 -15.95
N LEU A 51 0.17 -1.57 -14.88
CA LEU A 51 -0.61 -0.41 -14.44
C LEU A 51 -0.59 0.71 -15.49
N LYS A 52 0.59 1.01 -16.05
CA LYS A 52 0.74 2.03 -17.09
C LYS A 52 -0.07 1.69 -18.35
N GLU A 53 -0.07 0.43 -18.79
CA GLU A 53 -0.91 -0.04 -19.90
C GLU A 53 -2.41 0.16 -19.63
N ALA A 54 -2.82 0.04 -18.37
CA ALA A 54 -4.18 0.33 -17.91
C ALA A 54 -4.46 1.83 -17.67
N GLY A 55 -3.50 2.71 -17.89
CA GLY A 55 -3.62 4.16 -17.64
C GLY A 55 -3.62 4.53 -16.16
N ILE A 56 -2.99 3.73 -15.30
CA ILE A 56 -2.86 3.94 -13.86
C ILE A 56 -1.40 4.26 -13.54
N ASP A 57 -1.17 5.37 -12.86
CA ASP A 57 0.16 5.79 -12.41
C ASP A 57 0.69 4.83 -11.33
N TYR A 58 2.02 4.74 -11.19
CA TYR A 58 2.66 3.98 -10.12
C TYR A 58 3.73 4.83 -9.43
N VAL A 59 3.63 4.96 -8.10
CA VAL A 59 4.59 5.62 -7.23
C VAL A 59 4.98 4.66 -6.12
N HIS A 60 6.29 4.56 -5.84
CA HIS A 60 6.80 3.72 -4.76
C HIS A 60 7.36 4.57 -3.64
N LEU A 61 6.72 4.52 -2.47
CA LEU A 61 7.13 5.22 -1.25
C LEU A 61 7.75 4.23 -0.27
N LYS A 62 8.97 3.78 -0.61
CA LYS A 62 9.73 2.80 0.20
C LYS A 62 9.83 3.15 1.70
N PRO A 63 10.03 4.41 2.12
CA PRO A 63 10.12 4.76 3.55
C PRO A 63 8.86 4.45 4.36
N LEU A 64 7.71 4.29 3.70
CA LEU A 64 6.45 3.86 4.35
C LEU A 64 6.34 2.34 4.48
N GLY A 65 7.37 1.60 4.09
CA GLY A 65 7.39 0.15 4.18
C GLY A 65 7.73 -0.39 5.55
N THR A 66 7.14 -1.53 5.89
CA THR A 66 7.38 -2.21 7.17
C THR A 66 8.82 -2.73 7.29
N PRO A 67 9.53 -2.42 8.39
CA PRO A 67 10.86 -2.97 8.69
C PRO A 67 10.88 -4.51 8.74
N PRO A 68 12.06 -5.17 8.63
CA PRO A 68 12.16 -6.63 8.70
C PRO A 68 11.45 -7.25 9.91
N ALA A 69 11.66 -6.71 11.11
CA ALA A 69 11.02 -7.21 12.33
C ALA A 69 9.49 -7.10 12.27
N GLY A 70 8.94 -6.01 11.75
CA GLY A 70 7.50 -5.83 11.59
C GLY A 70 6.91 -6.78 10.54
N ARG A 71 7.64 -7.05 9.44
CA ARG A 71 7.22 -8.07 8.45
C ARG A 71 7.20 -9.47 9.05
N GLU A 72 8.16 -9.80 9.90
CA GLU A 72 8.16 -11.08 10.64
C GLU A 72 6.98 -11.17 11.61
N ALA A 73 6.66 -10.08 12.31
CA ALA A 73 5.49 -10.01 13.19
C ALA A 73 4.18 -10.23 12.40
N ALA A 74 4.01 -9.52 11.28
CA ALA A 74 2.85 -9.68 10.39
C ALA A 74 2.69 -11.13 9.91
N ARG A 75 3.77 -11.79 9.48
CA ARG A 75 3.76 -13.20 9.04
C ARG A 75 3.34 -14.19 10.13
N LYS A 76 3.61 -13.86 11.40
CA LYS A 76 3.22 -14.68 12.56
C LYS A 76 1.83 -14.35 13.08
N GLY A 77 1.14 -13.36 12.49
CA GLY A 77 -0.11 -12.83 13.04
C GLY A 77 0.09 -12.02 14.33
N ASP A 78 1.33 -11.62 14.65
CA ASP A 78 1.64 -10.79 15.82
C ASP A 78 1.33 -9.32 15.51
N ARG A 79 0.06 -8.97 15.68
CA ARG A 79 -0.44 -7.63 15.37
C ARG A 79 0.14 -6.54 16.28
N ALA A 80 0.41 -6.86 17.54
CA ALA A 80 0.99 -5.94 18.51
C ALA A 80 2.47 -5.66 18.21
N GLY A 81 3.23 -6.71 17.87
CA GLY A 81 4.61 -6.56 17.41
C GLY A 81 4.72 -5.77 16.12
N LEU A 82 3.81 -5.99 15.16
CA LEU A 82 3.74 -5.18 13.94
C LEU A 82 3.49 -3.70 14.27
N GLU A 83 2.53 -3.40 15.15
CA GLU A 83 2.18 -2.04 15.53
C GLU A 83 3.36 -1.30 16.17
N SER A 84 3.99 -1.94 17.16
CA SER A 84 5.13 -1.36 17.87
C SER A 84 6.29 -1.06 16.93
N VAL A 85 6.67 -2.02 16.07
CA VAL A 85 7.77 -1.82 15.12
C VAL A 85 7.43 -0.76 14.07
N TYR A 86 6.20 -0.76 13.57
CA TYR A 86 5.81 0.16 12.52
C TYR A 86 5.61 1.59 13.04
N ALA A 87 5.16 1.78 14.28
CA ALA A 87 5.12 3.10 14.91
C ALA A 87 6.51 3.77 14.91
N GLY A 88 7.55 3.03 15.33
CA GLY A 88 8.94 3.54 15.28
C GLY A 88 9.48 3.78 13.87
N GLN A 89 8.94 3.09 12.85
CA GLN A 89 9.25 3.39 11.45
C GLN A 89 8.64 4.72 11.00
N LEU A 90 7.41 5.02 11.41
CA LEU A 90 6.72 6.26 11.02
C LEU A 90 7.31 7.51 11.69
N GLU A 91 8.08 7.35 12.77
CA GLU A 91 8.85 8.42 13.40
C GLU A 91 10.13 8.80 12.64
N GLN A 92 10.56 7.99 11.66
CA GLN A 92 11.78 8.28 10.91
C GLN A 92 11.58 9.51 10.00
N PRO A 93 12.59 10.40 9.87
CA PRO A 93 12.46 11.62 9.06
C PRO A 93 12.07 11.37 7.59
N ASP A 94 12.56 10.28 6.98
CA ASP A 94 12.22 9.90 5.61
C ASP A 94 10.80 9.35 5.48
N ALA A 95 10.30 8.65 6.50
CA ALA A 95 8.92 8.20 6.58
C ALA A 95 7.94 9.38 6.73
N ILE A 96 8.28 10.39 7.54
CA ILE A 96 7.48 11.61 7.69
C ILE A 96 7.35 12.35 6.35
N VAL A 97 8.47 12.56 5.63
CA VAL A 97 8.46 13.19 4.31
C VAL A 97 7.66 12.36 3.30
N ALA A 98 7.82 11.04 3.31
CA ALA A 98 7.07 10.15 2.43
C ALA A 98 5.56 10.15 2.74
N ALA A 99 5.17 10.26 4.02
CA ALA A 99 3.78 10.34 4.43
C ALA A 99 3.13 11.65 3.95
N ALA A 100 3.83 12.78 4.10
CA ALA A 100 3.37 14.04 3.52
C ALA A 100 3.18 13.93 2.00
N ARG A 101 4.15 13.33 1.29
CA ARG A 101 4.03 13.09 -0.15
C ARG A 101 2.88 12.15 -0.51
N MET A 102 2.61 11.13 0.31
CA MET A 102 1.47 10.23 0.12
C MET A 102 0.14 10.99 0.17
N ILE A 103 0.00 11.89 1.14
CA ILE A 103 -1.21 12.71 1.32
C ILE A 103 -1.39 13.67 0.13
N GLU A 104 -0.32 14.33 -0.31
CA GLU A 104 -0.36 15.17 -1.52
C GLU A 104 -0.81 14.39 -2.75
N LEU A 105 -0.20 13.23 -3.01
CA LEU A 105 -0.53 12.37 -4.15
C LEU A 105 -1.98 11.90 -4.11
N ALA A 106 -2.51 11.59 -2.93
CA ALA A 106 -3.90 11.20 -2.73
C ALA A 106 -4.88 12.38 -2.90
N GLY A 107 -4.43 13.62 -2.64
CA GLY A 107 -5.19 14.83 -2.91
C GLY A 107 -5.23 15.23 -4.39
N GLU A 108 -4.18 14.87 -5.16
CA GLU A 108 -4.10 15.15 -6.61
C GLU A 108 -5.02 14.25 -7.44
N ALA A 109 -5.16 12.97 -7.09
CA ALA A 109 -5.93 12.00 -7.86
C ALA A 109 -6.38 10.80 -7.00
N PRO A 110 -7.48 10.11 -7.37
CA PRO A 110 -7.91 8.88 -6.72
C PRO A 110 -6.77 7.84 -6.65
N SER A 111 -6.32 7.55 -5.43
CA SER A 111 -5.12 6.76 -5.18
C SER A 111 -5.42 5.55 -4.30
N ALA A 112 -4.79 4.41 -4.60
CA ALA A 112 -4.85 3.21 -3.77
C ALA A 112 -3.48 2.89 -3.15
N LEU A 113 -3.47 2.69 -1.83
CA LEU A 113 -2.32 2.16 -1.11
C LEU A 113 -2.20 0.66 -1.35
N LEU A 114 -1.02 0.22 -1.79
CA LEU A 114 -0.74 -1.17 -2.13
C LEU A 114 0.16 -1.83 -1.09
N CYS A 115 -0.27 -3.00 -0.62
CA CYS A 115 0.60 -3.97 0.07
C CYS A 115 0.33 -5.41 -0.42
N PHE A 116 0.95 -6.42 0.19
CA PHE A 116 0.73 -7.82 -0.10
C PHE A 116 -0.61 -8.32 0.45
N GLU A 117 -0.83 -8.16 1.76
CA GLU A 117 -1.91 -8.80 2.51
C GLU A 117 -3.27 -8.40 1.94
N ARG A 118 -4.15 -9.38 1.69
CA ARG A 118 -5.49 -9.09 1.18
C ARG A 118 -6.31 -8.32 2.22
N ASP A 119 -6.28 -8.80 3.45
CA ASP A 119 -6.96 -8.20 4.59
C ASP A 119 -6.19 -6.96 5.10
N PRO A 120 -6.80 -5.75 5.05
CA PRO A 120 -6.18 -4.54 5.59
C PRO A 120 -5.94 -4.60 7.10
N ALA A 121 -6.77 -5.32 7.88
CA ALA A 121 -6.64 -5.37 9.34
C ALA A 121 -5.34 -6.05 9.82
N ALA A 122 -4.81 -6.96 9.01
CA ALA A 122 -3.54 -7.66 9.23
C ALA A 122 -2.33 -6.92 8.62
N CYS A 123 -2.55 -5.76 7.98
CA CYS A 123 -1.57 -5.08 7.17
C CYS A 123 -1.11 -3.77 7.81
N HIS A 124 0.11 -3.35 7.49
CA HIS A 124 0.63 -2.04 7.92
C HIS A 124 -0.06 -0.86 7.23
N ARG A 125 -0.73 -1.06 6.10
CA ARG A 125 -1.41 0.04 5.38
C ARG A 125 -2.52 0.69 6.21
N SER A 126 -3.20 -0.07 7.06
CA SER A 126 -4.19 0.47 8.00
C SER A 126 -3.53 1.23 9.14
N LEU A 127 -2.38 0.76 9.63
CA LEU A 127 -1.59 1.49 10.62
C LEU A 127 -1.06 2.83 10.07
N LEU A 128 -0.60 2.83 8.82
CA LEU A 128 -0.15 4.03 8.13
C LEU A 128 -1.28 5.06 8.06
N LEU A 129 -2.44 4.67 7.53
CA LEU A 129 -3.59 5.58 7.40
C LEU A 129 -4.09 6.08 8.75
N ALA A 130 -4.18 5.22 9.76
CA ALA A 130 -4.55 5.62 11.12
C ALA A 130 -3.60 6.68 11.70
N ALA A 131 -2.30 6.56 11.42
CA ALA A 131 -1.29 7.49 11.94
C ALA A 131 -1.24 8.82 11.19
N VAL A 132 -1.37 8.81 9.86
CA VAL A 132 -1.07 9.99 9.03
C VAL A 132 -2.29 10.64 8.38
N ALA A 133 -3.41 9.92 8.32
CA ALA A 133 -4.65 10.38 7.70
C ALA A 133 -5.89 9.87 8.45
N PRO A 134 -6.02 10.13 9.78
CA PRO A 134 -7.08 9.56 10.62
C PRO A 134 -8.50 9.96 10.18
N ASP A 135 -8.64 11.12 9.53
CA ASP A 135 -9.93 11.65 9.04
C ASP A 135 -10.21 11.29 7.57
N ALA A 136 -9.36 10.49 6.93
CA ALA A 136 -9.60 10.05 5.56
C ALA A 136 -10.72 9.01 5.51
N GLU A 137 -11.60 9.13 4.51
CA GLU A 137 -12.52 8.06 4.14
C GLU A 137 -11.71 6.95 3.48
N VAL A 138 -11.55 5.82 4.17
CA VAL A 138 -10.81 4.67 3.67
C VAL A 138 -11.76 3.69 2.98
N VAL A 139 -11.44 3.30 1.74
CA VAL A 139 -12.20 2.30 0.97
C VAL A 139 -11.29 1.14 0.60
N ASP A 140 -11.53 -0.02 1.21
CA ASP A 140 -10.77 -1.22 0.94
C ASP A 140 -11.28 -1.93 -0.32
N LEU A 141 -10.41 -2.06 -1.31
CA LEU A 141 -10.66 -2.78 -2.54
C LEU A 141 -10.18 -4.22 -2.41
N TYR A 142 -10.91 -5.11 -3.06
CA TYR A 142 -10.64 -6.53 -3.06
C TYR A 142 -10.57 -7.03 -4.50
N ALA A 143 -9.43 -7.60 -4.86
CA ALA A 143 -9.23 -8.37 -6.08
C ALA A 143 -9.35 -9.88 -5.79
#